data_AF-A0A7W3TZ13-F1
#
_entry.id   AF-A0A7W3TZ13-F1
#
_cell.length_a   1.000
_cell.length_b   1.000
_cell.length_c   1.000
_cell.angle_alpha   90.00
_cell.angle_beta   90.00
_cell.angle_gamma   90.00
#
_symmetry.space_group_name_H-M   'P 1'
#
loop_
_entity.id
_entity.type
_entity.pdbx_description
1 polymer ?
#
loop_
_entity_poly.entity_id
_entity_poly.type
_entity_poly.pdbx_seq_one_letter_code
_entity_poly.pdbx_strand_id
1 'polypeptide(L)'
;MNNLITFLNSGVKNTFAGMTLALLNCQSIKNDGGEVSSYRAEVLPLTDSNRYIKRDGEIVDGPNALHSFNVIVNSSEVPSNKGMVQGIKLINPHFVSAFAISQPNSTFATIRTTLVCDNIVLPNTQQPKRGDR
;
A
#
# COMPACT_ATOMS: atom_id res chain seq x y z
N MET A 1 -6.22 -11.46 -3.99
CA MET A 1 -4.80 -11.84 -3.78
C MET A 1 -3.96 -10.87 -4.60
N ASN A 2 -2.95 -10.23 -4.01
CA ASN A 2 -2.21 -9.14 -4.68
C ASN A 2 -1.33 -9.72 -5.79
N ASN A 3 -1.40 -9.14 -6.98
CA ASN A 3 -0.60 -9.56 -8.13
C ASN A 3 0.80 -8.96 -8.03
N LEU A 4 1.80 -9.85 -7.95
CA LEU A 4 3.19 -9.45 -7.79
C LEU A 4 3.93 -9.19 -9.10
N ILE A 5 3.38 -9.61 -10.25
CA ILE A 5 4.02 -9.46 -11.57
C ILE A 5 4.32 -7.99 -11.85
N THR A 6 3.38 -7.11 -11.50
CA THR A 6 3.56 -5.66 -11.65
C THR A 6 4.74 -5.14 -10.84
N PHE A 7 4.92 -5.61 -9.60
CA PHE A 7 6.04 -5.19 -8.76
C PHE A 7 7.38 -5.75 -9.28
N LEU A 8 7.38 -6.94 -9.88
CA LEU A 8 8.56 -7.51 -10.52
C LEU A 8 8.96 -6.73 -11.77
N ASN A 9 7.99 -6.31 -12.58
CA ASN A 9 8.25 -5.63 -13.85
C ASN A 9 8.66 -4.17 -13.68
N SER A 10 7.97 -3.44 -12.80
CA SER A 10 8.16 -2.00 -12.66
C SER A 10 8.95 -1.61 -11.40
N GLY A 11 9.07 -2.51 -10.44
CA GLY A 11 9.60 -2.21 -9.11
C GLY A 11 8.55 -1.54 -8.21
N VAL A 12 8.61 -1.83 -6.90
CA VAL A 12 7.62 -1.38 -5.90
C VAL A 12 7.35 0.12 -5.96
N LYS A 13 8.41 0.93 -6.00
CA LYS A 13 8.31 2.38 -6.03
C LYS A 13 7.56 2.89 -7.26
N ASN A 14 7.88 2.40 -8.45
CA ASN A 14 7.22 2.86 -9.68
C ASN A 14 5.79 2.33 -9.79
N THR A 15 5.55 1.09 -9.34
CA THR A 15 4.20 0.53 -9.30
C THR A 15 3.27 1.40 -8.44
N PHE A 16 3.67 1.75 -7.22
CA PHE A 16 2.85 2.60 -6.36
C PHE A 16 2.78 4.06 -6.82
N ALA A 17 3.80 4.58 -7.52
CA ALA A 17 3.76 5.92 -8.11
C ALA A 17 2.74 6.03 -9.26
N GLY A 18 2.48 4.94 -9.99
CA GLY A 18 1.48 4.87 -11.06
C GLY A 18 0.04 4.62 -10.58
N MET A 19 -0.17 4.37 -9.28
CA MET A 19 -1.49 4.09 -8.71
C MET A 19 -2.17 5.36 -8.19
N THR A 20 -3.50 5.41 -8.31
CA THR A 20 -4.33 6.29 -7.48
C THR A 20 -4.75 5.51 -6.25
N LEU A 21 -4.27 5.92 -5.07
CA LEU A 21 -4.47 5.20 -3.82
C LEU A 21 -5.48 5.91 -2.92
N ALA A 22 -6.22 5.14 -2.12
CA ALA A 22 -7.04 5.63 -1.04
C ALA A 22 -6.65 4.97 0.28
N LEU A 23 -6.65 5.74 1.36
CA LEU A 23 -6.48 5.26 2.72
C LEU A 23 -7.85 4.89 3.29
N LEU A 24 -8.02 3.64 3.71
CA LEU A 24 -9.28 3.14 4.27
C LEU A 24 -9.29 3.25 5.80
N ASN A 25 -8.21 2.79 6.44
CA ASN A 25 -8.12 2.69 7.89
C ASN A 25 -6.66 2.82 8.36
N CYS A 26 -6.47 3.30 9.59
CA CYS A 26 -5.19 3.36 10.29
C CYS A 26 -5.31 2.77 11.69
N GLN A 27 -4.34 1.95 12.09
CA GLN A 27 -4.23 1.42 13.45
C GLN A 27 -2.84 1.69 14.00
N SER A 28 -2.76 2.42 15.12
CA SER A 28 -1.49 2.68 15.80
C SER A 28 -0.84 1.38 16.29
N ILE A 29 0.49 1.34 16.22
CA ILE A 29 1.34 0.29 16.78
C ILE A 29 2.20 0.97 17.84
N LYS A 30 2.12 0.45 19.06
CA LYS A 30 2.82 0.99 20.22
C LYS A 30 4.09 0.18 20.50
N ASN A 31 5.14 0.86 20.97
CA ASN A 31 6.31 0.20 21.55
C ASN A 31 6.00 -0.32 22.97
N ASP A 32 6.96 -1.00 23.59
CA ASP A 32 6.83 -1.58 24.94
C ASP A 32 6.59 -0.49 26.02
N GLY A 33 6.96 0.76 25.75
CA GLY A 33 6.68 1.92 26.59
C GLY A 33 5.29 2.53 26.40
N GLY A 34 4.48 2.01 25.47
CA GLY A 34 3.13 2.49 25.17
C GLY A 34 3.06 3.70 24.21
N GLU A 35 4.20 4.17 23.71
CA GLU A 35 4.28 5.26 22.73
C GLU A 35 4.05 4.73 21.32
N VAL A 36 3.41 5.54 20.47
CA VAL A 36 3.19 5.16 19.07
C VAL A 36 4.49 5.26 18.29
N SER A 37 4.99 4.13 17.80
CA SER A 37 6.23 4.04 17.02
C SER A 37 5.98 3.94 15.51
N SER A 38 4.84 3.38 15.14
CA SER A 38 4.43 3.13 13.75
C SER A 38 2.91 2.97 13.68
N TYR A 39 2.36 2.83 12.48
CA TYR A 39 0.98 2.42 12.32
C TYR A 39 0.78 1.50 11.12
N ARG A 40 -0.28 0.68 11.18
CA ARG A 40 -0.75 -0.09 10.03
C ARG A 40 -1.79 0.71 9.28
N ALA A 41 -1.58 0.89 7.98
CA ALA A 41 -2.53 1.50 7.07
C ALA A 41 -3.11 0.44 6.12
N GLU A 42 -4.42 0.48 5.92
CA GLU A 42 -5.07 -0.23 4.81
C GLU A 42 -5.23 0.72 3.63
N VAL A 43 -4.63 0.36 2.51
CA VAL A 43 -4.55 1.20 1.31
C VAL A 43 -5.20 0.49 0.13
N LEU A 44 -6.08 1.18 -0.58
CA LEU A 44 -6.82 0.68 -1.74
C LEU A 44 -6.37 1.39 -3.02
N PRO A 45 -5.83 0.70 -4.03
CA PRO A 45 -5.69 1.25 -5.36
C PRO A 45 -7.07 1.38 -6.01
N LEU A 46 -7.51 2.63 -6.21
CA LEU A 46 -8.71 2.96 -6.97
C LEU A 46 -8.47 2.74 -8.46
N THR A 47 -7.27 3.10 -8.92
CA THR A 47 -6.75 2.79 -10.26
C THR A 47 -5.29 2.39 -10.11
N ASP A 48 -4.85 1.39 -10.88
CA ASP A 48 -3.44 1.00 -10.87
C ASP A 48 -2.72 1.20 -12.21
N SER A 49 -3.47 1.27 -13.33
CA SER A 49 -2.95 1.47 -14.70
C SER A 49 -1.82 0.51 -15.12
N ASN A 50 -1.66 -0.61 -14.41
CA ASN A 50 -0.63 -1.60 -14.68
C ASN A 50 -1.15 -2.64 -15.65
N ARG A 51 -0.22 -3.21 -16.42
CA ARG A 51 -0.51 -4.21 -17.44
C ARG A 51 0.57 -5.28 -17.48
N TYR A 52 0.17 -6.53 -17.69
CA TYR A 52 1.10 -7.59 -18.07
C TYR A 52 0.45 -8.57 -19.05
N ILE A 53 1.28 -9.37 -19.73
CA ILE A 53 0.85 -10.38 -20.69
C ILE A 53 1.16 -11.76 -20.08
N LYS A 54 0.14 -12.63 -20.01
CA LYS A 54 0.28 -14.02 -19.56
C LYS A 54 0.93 -14.87 -20.64
N ARG A 55 1.36 -16.09 -20.28
CA ARG A 55 2.01 -17.02 -21.22
C ARG A 55 1.11 -17.44 -22.39
N ASP A 56 -0.20 -17.48 -22.18
CA ASP A 56 -1.21 -17.78 -23.20
C ASP A 56 -1.55 -16.57 -24.10
N GLY A 57 -0.90 -15.42 -23.88
CA GLY A 57 -1.11 -14.19 -24.63
C GLY A 57 -2.23 -13.30 -24.07
N GLU A 58 -2.93 -13.71 -23.01
CA GLU A 58 -3.94 -12.87 -22.37
C GLU A 58 -3.29 -11.60 -21.80
N ILE A 59 -3.89 -10.45 -22.09
CA ILE A 59 -3.51 -9.16 -21.53
C ILE A 59 -4.35 -8.91 -20.29
N VAL A 60 -3.69 -8.63 -19.16
CA VAL A 60 -4.35 -8.23 -17.93
C VAL A 60 -4.04 -6.78 -17.65
N ASP A 61 -5.09 -5.94 -17.64
CA ASP A 61 -5.05 -4.54 -17.26
C ASP A 61 -5.65 -4.34 -15.87
N GLY A 62 -5.11 -3.41 -15.08
CA GLY A 62 -5.63 -3.13 -13.75
C GLY A 62 -5.50 -4.30 -12.73
N PRO A 63 -4.41 -5.10 -12.71
CA PRO A 63 -4.38 -6.38 -12.00
C PRO A 63 -4.50 -6.32 -10.47
N ASN A 64 -4.35 -5.14 -9.89
CA ASN A 64 -4.45 -4.83 -8.46
C ASN A 64 -5.56 -3.81 -8.16
N ALA A 65 -6.35 -3.39 -9.15
CA ALA A 65 -7.43 -2.44 -8.94
C ALA A 65 -8.43 -3.00 -7.94
N LEU A 66 -8.80 -2.19 -6.95
CA LEU A 66 -9.71 -2.55 -5.86
C LEU A 66 -9.21 -3.67 -4.93
N HIS A 67 -7.93 -4.06 -4.99
CA HIS A 67 -7.32 -4.95 -4.02
C HIS A 67 -6.58 -4.17 -2.92
N SER A 68 -6.97 -4.33 -1.65
CA SER A 68 -6.30 -3.60 -0.57
C SER A 68 -4.92 -4.16 -0.21
N PHE A 69 -4.04 -3.26 0.22
CA PHE A 69 -2.71 -3.51 0.71
C PHE A 69 -2.63 -3.09 2.18
N ASN A 70 -2.09 -3.98 3.02
CA ASN A 70 -1.70 -3.62 4.38
C ASN A 70 -0.27 -3.10 4.34
N VAL A 71 -0.08 -1.87 4.82
CA VAL A 71 1.20 -1.16 4.82
C VAL A 71 1.59 -0.85 6.26
N ILE A 72 2.80 -1.18 6.67
CA ILE A 72 3.38 -0.65 7.90
C ILE A 72 4.00 0.70 7.57
N VAL A 73 3.66 1.73 8.33
CA VAL A 73 4.16 3.09 8.14
C VAL A 73 5.07 3.44 9.31
N ASN A 74 6.32 3.76 9.01
CA ASN A 74 7.35 4.10 10.00
C ASN A 74 7.24 5.56 10.45
N SER A 75 6.07 5.93 10.96
CA SER A 75 5.76 7.26 11.47
C SER A 75 4.92 7.15 12.73
N SER A 76 5.18 8.04 13.70
CA SER A 76 4.35 8.20 14.90
C SER A 76 3.12 9.07 14.65
N GLU A 77 3.07 9.80 13.53
CA GLU A 77 1.97 10.68 13.14
C GLU A 77 0.86 9.88 12.46
N VAL A 78 -0.02 9.28 13.25
CA VAL A 78 -1.16 8.53 12.71
C VAL A 78 -2.23 9.48 12.17
N PRO A 79 -2.60 9.39 10.88
CA PRO A 79 -3.70 10.16 10.34
C PRO A 79 -5.00 9.97 11.12
N SER A 80 -5.63 11.06 11.54
CA SER A 80 -6.96 11.03 12.16
C SER A 80 -8.06 11.05 11.09
N ASN A 81 -8.13 10.02 10.24
CA ASN A 81 -9.17 9.93 9.22
C ASN A 81 -10.42 9.21 9.75
N LYS A 82 -11.58 9.86 9.61
CA LYS A 82 -12.90 9.22 9.78
C LYS A 82 -13.47 8.93 8.40
N GLY A 83 -12.98 7.86 7.76
CA GLY A 83 -13.44 7.42 6.44
C GLY A 83 -12.32 7.31 5.40
N MET A 84 -12.73 7.04 4.15
CA MET A 84 -11.82 6.85 3.03
C MET A 84 -11.22 8.18 2.55
N VAL A 85 -9.89 8.28 2.54
CA VAL A 85 -9.15 9.44 2.01
C VAL A 85 -8.49 9.04 0.69
N GLN A 86 -8.98 9.55 -0.44
CA GLN A 86 -8.44 9.24 -1.76
C GLN A 86 -7.15 10.03 -2.06
N GLY A 87 -6.42 9.73 -3.13
CA GLY A 87 -5.27 10.54 -3.57
C GLY A 87 -4.06 10.53 -2.64
N ILE A 88 -3.91 9.52 -1.76
CA ILE A 88 -2.73 9.41 -0.88
C ILE A 88 -1.48 8.99 -1.66
N LYS A 89 -0.30 9.27 -1.11
CA LYS A 89 0.99 8.80 -1.64
C LYS A 89 1.80 8.11 -0.55
N LEU A 90 2.38 6.97 -0.89
CA LEU A 90 3.34 6.27 -0.02
C LEU A 90 4.74 6.83 -0.26
N ILE A 91 5.47 7.15 0.81
CA ILE A 91 6.85 7.63 0.73
C ILE A 91 7.82 6.43 0.85
N ASN A 92 8.65 6.24 -0.17
CA ASN A 92 9.64 5.15 -0.27
C ASN A 92 9.05 3.74 0.03
N PRO A 93 7.96 3.33 -0.64
CA PRO A 93 7.38 2.01 -0.39
C PRO A 93 8.34 0.89 -0.82
N HIS A 94 8.51 -0.11 0.02
CA HIS A 94 9.36 -1.27 -0.24
C HIS A 94 8.85 -2.51 0.50
N PHE A 95 9.14 -3.70 -0.04
CA PHE A 95 8.87 -4.95 0.67
C PHE A 95 10.06 -5.29 1.58
N VAL A 96 9.78 -5.57 2.86
CA VAL A 96 10.81 -6.00 3.82
C VAL A 96 10.91 -7.51 3.95
N SER A 97 9.84 -8.22 3.62
CA SER A 97 9.81 -9.68 3.60
C SER A 97 8.79 -10.18 2.59
N ALA A 98 9.10 -11.35 2.02
CA ALA A 98 8.20 -12.13 1.19
C ALA A 98 8.43 -13.60 1.50
N PHE A 99 7.36 -14.35 1.73
CA PHE A 99 7.45 -15.80 1.88
C PHE A 99 6.27 -16.48 1.18
N ALA A 100 6.57 -17.63 0.58
CA ALA A 100 5.57 -18.45 -0.08
C ALA A 100 5.08 -19.54 0.86
N ILE A 101 3.77 -19.71 0.94
CA ILE A 101 3.12 -20.84 1.59
C ILE A 101 2.50 -21.69 0.48
N SER A 102 2.89 -22.95 0.39
CA SER A 102 2.25 -23.95 -0.48
C SER A 102 1.90 -25.18 0.34
N GLN A 103 0.81 -25.85 -0.04
CA GLN A 103 0.46 -27.15 0.54
C GLN A 103 1.23 -28.26 -0.19
N PRO A 104 1.58 -29.37 0.49
CA PRO A 104 2.12 -30.55 -0.18
C PRO A 104 1.22 -30.97 -1.35
N ASN A 105 1.81 -31.26 -2.51
CA ASN A 105 1.11 -31.60 -3.76
C ASN A 105 0.22 -30.50 -4.36
N SER A 106 0.32 -29.25 -3.89
CA SER A 106 -0.37 -28.11 -4.51
C SER A 106 0.42 -27.56 -5.70
N THR A 107 -0.28 -27.28 -6.79
CA THR A 107 0.24 -26.50 -7.94
C THR A 107 0.21 -24.99 -7.68
N PHE A 108 -0.43 -24.55 -6.59
CA PHE A 108 -0.58 -23.15 -6.21
C PHE A 108 0.24 -22.81 -4.96
N ALA A 109 0.87 -21.63 -4.97
CA ALA A 109 1.53 -21.04 -3.80
C ALA A 109 0.90 -19.67 -3.48
N THR A 110 0.71 -19.39 -2.19
CA THR A 110 0.31 -18.08 -1.69
C THR A 110 1.55 -17.33 -1.25
N ILE A 111 1.82 -16.17 -1.86
CA ILE A 111 2.92 -15.31 -1.42
C ILE A 111 2.36 -14.28 -0.44
N ARG A 112 2.92 -14.26 0.78
CA ARG A 112 2.68 -13.21 1.76
C ARG A 112 3.83 -12.23 1.74
N THR A 113 3.52 -10.95 1.72
CA THR A 113 4.51 -9.87 1.70
C THR A 113 4.23 -8.88 2.82
N THR A 114 5.29 -8.30 3.37
CA THR A 114 5.20 -7.15 4.28
C THR A 114 5.64 -5.91 3.53
N LEU A 115 4.69 -5.01 3.26
CA LEU A 115 4.93 -3.73 2.62
C LEU A 115 5.15 -2.67 3.71
N VAL A 116 6.21 -1.88 3.55
CA VAL A 116 6.58 -0.80 4.47
C VAL A 116 6.76 0.48 3.68
N CYS A 117 6.48 1.62 4.31
CA CYS A 117 6.82 2.93 3.79
C CYS A 117 7.23 3.87 4.94
N ASP A 118 7.93 4.95 4.62
CA ASP A 118 8.41 5.90 5.62
C ASP A 118 7.26 6.76 6.15
N ASN A 119 6.35 7.17 5.26
CA ASN A 119 5.20 7.99 5.61
C ASN A 119 4.08 7.87 4.55
N ILE A 120 2.87 8.33 4.88
CA ILE A 120 1.77 8.53 3.94
C ILE A 120 1.47 10.03 3.84
N VAL A 121 1.51 10.57 2.61
CA VAL A 121 1.07 11.94 2.32
C VAL A 121 -0.42 11.91 1.95
N LEU A 122 -1.24 12.65 2.69
CA LEU A 122 -2.65 12.84 2.39
C LEU A 122 -2.82 13.93 1.32
N PRO A 123 -3.85 13.88 0.44
CA PRO A 123 -4.15 15.00 -0.43
C PRO A 123 -4.57 16.21 0.42
N ASN A 124 -4.08 17.40 0.07
CA ASN A 124 -4.40 18.65 0.75
C ASN A 124 -4.18 18.65 2.29
N THR A 125 -2.93 18.52 2.73
CA THR A 125 -2.45 19.42 3.79
C THR A 125 -2.27 20.83 3.20
N GLN A 126 -3.37 21.47 2.80
CA GLN A 126 -3.37 22.93 2.86
C GLN A 126 -3.27 23.25 4.35
N GLN A 127 -2.11 23.75 4.76
CA GLN A 127 -1.97 24.43 6.06
C GLN A 127 -3.20 25.32 6.24
N PRO A 128 -3.88 25.29 7.41
CA PRO A 128 -4.85 26.34 7.69
C PRO A 128 -4.10 27.66 7.52
N LYS A 129 -4.56 28.51 6.60
CA LYS A 129 -4.03 29.87 6.46
C LYS A 129 -4.08 30.49 7.84
N ARG A 130 -2.91 30.75 8.41
CA ARG A 130 -2.76 31.44 9.68
C ARG A 130 -3.15 32.89 9.42
N GLY A 131 -4.38 33.24 9.78
CA GLY A 131 -4.89 34.61 9.71
C GLY A 131 -6.17 34.69 8.90
N ASP A 132 -7.30 34.63 9.59
CA ASP A 132 -8.14 35.82 9.71
C ASP A 132 -8.61 35.89 11.17
N ARG A 133 -8.12 36.92 11.86
CA ARG A 133 -8.66 37.42 13.13
C ARG A 133 -9.76 38.39 12.81
#